data_AF-A0A349M3T4-F1
#
_entry.id   AF-A0A349M3T4-F1
#
_cell.length_a   1.000
_cell.length_b   1.000
_cell.length_c   1.000
_cell.angle_alpha   90.00
_cell.angle_beta   90.00
_cell.angle_gamma   90.00
#
_symmetry.space_group_name_H-M   'P 1'
#
loop_
_entity.id
_entity.type
_entity.pdbx_description
1 polymer ?
#
loop_
_entity_poly.entity_id
_entity_poly.type
_entity_poly.pdbx_seq_one_letter_code
_entity_poly.pdbx_strand_id
1 'polypeptide(L)' 'MPGKDGIYIEKSTRCVWVDGILRPRKLSTSECKLLLFLASRNGEICSREETVHAVYRCKYQPGIDNGRLDAL' A
#
# COMPACT_ATOMS: atom_id res chain seq x y z
N MET A 1 20.21 4.22 -6.04
CA MET A 1 19.38 3.53 -5.03
C MET A 1 18.75 4.60 -4.16
N PRO A 2 17.49 4.43 -3.75
CA PRO A 2 16.89 5.28 -2.72
C PRO A 2 17.69 5.11 -1.42
N GLY A 3 17.68 6.15 -0.57
CA GLY A 3 18.48 6.24 0.65
C GLY A 3 18.43 5.00 1.54
N LYS A 4 19.47 4.82 2.36
CA LYS A 4 19.71 3.62 3.18
C LYS A 4 18.60 3.30 4.18
N ASP A 5 17.69 4.23 4.45
CA ASP A 5 16.66 4.08 5.47
C ASP A 5 15.25 4.26 4.87
N GLY A 6 14.32 3.40 5.28
CA GLY A 6 12.90 3.49 4.97
C GLY A 6 12.46 2.64 3.78
N ILE A 7 11.28 2.96 3.26
CA ILE A 7 10.62 2.18 2.21
C ILE A 7 10.68 2.97 0.91
N TYR A 8 11.15 2.32 -0.15
CA TYR A 8 11.02 2.82 -1.51
C TYR A 8 10.24 1.86 -2.39
N ILE A 9 9.32 2.42 -3.18
CA ILE A 9 8.41 1.67 -4.03
C ILE A 9 8.57 2.17 -5.46
N GLU A 10 9.02 1.30 -6.36
CA GLU A 10 9.03 1.59 -7.78
C GLU A 10 7.65 1.27 -8.37
N LYS A 11 6.91 2.31 -8.73
CA LYS A 11 5.49 2.22 -9.12
C LYS A 11 5.24 1.35 -10.35
N SER A 12 6.13 1.42 -11.34
CA SER A 12 6.01 0.71 -12.62
C SER A 12 6.20 -0.80 -12.47
N THR A 13 7.20 -1.21 -11.69
CA THR A 13 7.58 -2.62 -11.52
C THR A 13 6.96 -3.27 -10.29
N ARG A 14 6.44 -2.46 -9.35
CA ARG A 14 5.97 -2.87 -8.02
C ARG A 14 7.06 -3.50 -7.16
N CYS A 15 8.33 -3.21 -7.46
CA CYS A 15 9.46 -3.59 -6.63
C CYS A 15 9.51 -2.70 -5.39
N VAL A 16 9.94 -3.28 -4.27
CA VAL A 16 10.04 -2.60 -2.98
C VAL A 16 11.42 -2.82 -2.41
N TRP A 17 12.00 -1.73 -1.92
CA TRP A 17 13.22 -1.73 -1.13
C TRP A 17 12.86 -1.32 0.28
N VAL A 18 13.36 -2.06 1.25
CA VAL A 18 13.28 -1.72 2.67
C VAL A 18 14.71 -1.57 3.16
N ASP A 19 15.06 -0.38 3.65
CA ASP A 19 16.41 -0.02 4.09
C ASP A 19 17.48 -0.35 3.03
N GLY A 20 17.16 0.00 1.78
CA GLY A 20 18.00 -0.28 0.61
C GLY A 20 18.01 -1.73 0.11
N ILE A 21 17.39 -2.68 0.81
CA ILE A 21 17.36 -4.10 0.45
C ILE A 21 16.13 -4.39 -0.41
N LEU A 22 16.35 -4.86 -1.64
CA LEU A 22 15.28 -5.30 -2.54
C LEU A 22 14.55 -6.51 -1.96
N ARG A 23 13.23 -6.41 -1.81
CA ARG A 23 12.38 -7.53 -1.41
C ARG A 23 12.16 -8.47 -2.61
N PRO A 24 12.23 -9.79 -2.42
CA PRO A 24 12.15 -10.76 -3.52
C PRO A 24 10.74 -10.81 -4.14
N ARG A 25 9.70 -10.51 -3.36
CA ARG A 25 8.31 -10.48 -3.83
C ARG A 25 7.97 -9.07 -4.32
N LYS A 26 7.45 -8.98 -5.54
CA LYS A 26 6.80 -7.76 -6.04
C LYS A 26 5.44 -7.58 -5.36
N LEU A 27 5.06 -6.35 -5.08
CA LEU A 27 3.74 -6.07 -4.52
C LEU A 27 2.65 -6.46 -5.51
N SER A 28 1.52 -6.92 -5.02
CA SER A 28 0.29 -6.94 -5.82
C SER A 28 -0.14 -5.52 -6.20
N THR A 29 -1.04 -5.38 -7.17
CA THR A 29 -1.57 -4.06 -7.55
C THR A 29 -2.24 -3.36 -6.37
N SER A 30 -2.97 -4.12 -5.54
CA SER A 30 -3.68 -3.59 -4.37
C SER A 30 -2.71 -3.18 -3.26
N GLU A 31 -1.71 -4.01 -2.97
CA GLU A 31 -0.64 -3.70 -1.99
C GLU A 31 0.13 -2.42 -2.40
N CYS A 32 0.47 -2.28 -3.69
CA CYS A 32 1.14 -1.09 -4.20
C CYS A 32 0.26 0.17 -4.05
N LYS A 33 -1.03 0.09 -4.40
CA LYS A 33 -1.96 1.21 -4.21
C LYS A 33 -2.09 1.58 -2.73
N LEU A 34 -2.20 0.59 -1.84
CA LEU A 34 -2.31 0.81 -0.41
C LEU A 34 -1.09 1.57 0.12
N LEU A 35 0.11 1.07 -0.15
CA LEU A 35 1.33 1.69 0.35
C LEU A 35 1.56 3.09 -0.23
N LEU A 36 1.24 3.31 -1.51
CA LEU A 36 1.32 4.64 -2.11
C LEU A 36 0.31 5.62 -1.49
N PHE A 37 -0.90 5.15 -1.19
CA PHE A 37 -1.92 5.96 -0.52
C PHE A 37 -1.48 6.35 0.89
N LEU A 38 -1.02 5.39 1.70
CA LEU A 38 -0.54 5.65 3.06
C LEU A 38 0.70 6.56 3.06
N ALA A 39 1.64 6.35 2.13
CA ALA A 39 2.82 7.21 2.00
C ALA A 39 2.44 8.66 1.65
N SER A 40 1.37 8.87 0.88
CA SER A 40 0.87 10.22 0.55
C SER A 40 0.20 10.94 1.73
N ARG A 41 -0.14 10.19 2.80
CA ARG A 41 -0.77 10.68 4.04
C ARG A 41 0.06 10.33 5.27
N ASN A 42 1.38 10.42 5.14
CA ASN A 42 2.30 10.03 6.21
C ASN A 42 2.03 10.84 7.49
N GLY A 43 1.83 10.14 8.60
CA GLY A 43 1.49 10.74 9.90
C GLY A 43 -0.01 10.93 10.17
N GLU A 44 -0.88 10.63 9.19
CA GLU A 44 -2.33 10.71 9.36
C GLU A 44 -2.95 9.34 9.62
N ILE A 45 -4.08 9.32 10.35
CA ILE A 45 -4.91 8.13 10.50
C ILE A 45 -5.91 8.08 9.34
N CYS A 46 -5.76 7.09 8.46
CA CYS A 46 -6.70 6.85 7.37
C CYS A 46 -7.82 5.90 7.82
N SER A 47 -9.07 6.24 7.54
CA SER A 47 -10.19 5.34 7.82
C SER A 47 -10.20 4.13 6.87
N ARG A 48 -10.89 3.05 7.27
CA ARG A 48 -11.05 1.86 6.41
C ARG A 48 -11.81 2.20 5.13
N GLU A 49 -12.83 3.04 5.22
CA GLU A 49 -13.62 3.48 4.06
C GLU A 49 -12.74 4.23 3.03
N GLU A 50 -11.96 5.21 3.48
CA GLU A 50 -11.05 5.95 2.59
C GLU A 50 -10.03 5.03 1.94
N THR A 51 -9.50 4.09 2.73
CA THR A 51 -8.50 3.13 2.26
C THR A 51 -9.09 2.19 1.20
N VAL A 52 -10.30 1.68 1.42
CA VAL A 52 -11.03 0.84 0.45
C VAL A 52 -11.29 1.61 -0.84
N HIS A 53 -11.72 2.87 -0.72
CA HIS A 53 -11.97 3.70 -1.89
C HIS A 53 -10.68 3.93 -2.69
N ALA A 54 -9.56 4.20 -2.02
CA ALA A 54 -8.26 4.41 -2.66
C ALA A 54 -7.71 3.14 -3.35
N VAL A 55 -7.84 1.98 -2.70
CA VAL A 55 -7.25 0.72 -3.18
C VAL A 55 -8.13 0.06 -4.25
N TYR A 56 -9.43 -0.06 -3.98
CA TYR A 56 -10.35 -0.85 -4.79
C TYR A 56 -11.28 -0.01 -5.68
N ARG A 57 -11.36 1.31 -5.47
CA ARG A 57 -12.24 2.23 -6.22
C ARG A 57 -13.72 1.83 -6.17
N CYS A 58 -14.16 1.23 -5.07
CA CYS A 58 -15.54 0.83 -4.84
C CYS A 58 -16.11 1.53 -3.61
N LYS A 59 -17.44 1.45 -3.45
CA LYS A 59 -18.10 1.83 -2.21
C LYS A 59 -17.76 0.80 -1.13
N TYR A 60 -17.44 1.30 0.06
CA TYR A 60 -17.06 0.46 1.18
C TYR A 60 -18.21 -0.43 1.66
N GLN A 61 -17.92 -1.71 1.82
CA GLN A 61 -18.82 -2.72 2.36
C GLN A 61 -18.13 -3.43 3.55
N PRO A 62 -18.47 -3.08 4.81
CA PRO A 62 -17.75 -3.57 5.99
C PRO A 62 -17.61 -5.09 6.08
N GLY A 63 -18.64 -5.85 5.68
CA GLY A 63 -18.64 -7.31 5.76
C GLY A 63 -17.67 -8.02 4.80
N ILE A 64 -17.22 -7.33 3.74
CA ILE A 64 -16.35 -7.90 2.71
C ILE A 64 -14.99 -7.20 2.75
N ASP A 65 -15.00 -5.88 2.77
CA ASP A 65 -13.79 -5.09 2.53
C ASP A 65 -12.86 -5.03 3.74
N ASN A 66 -13.38 -5.23 4.96
CA ASN A 66 -12.51 -5.34 6.14
C ASN A 66 -11.59 -6.56 6.03
N GLY A 67 -12.16 -7.73 5.74
CA GLY A 67 -11.38 -8.95 5.55
C GLY A 67 -10.47 -8.87 4.33
N ARG A 68 -10.89 -8.21 3.23
CA ARG A 68 -10.02 -7.98 2.07
C ARG A 68 -8.83 -7.09 2.39
N LEU A 69 -9.02 -6.04 3.19
CA LEU A 69 -7.93 -5.18 3.66
C LEU A 69 -6.99 -5.90 4.63
N ASP A 70 -7.53 -6.70 5.56
CA ASP A 70 -6.72 -7.43 6.55
C ASP A 70 -5.89 -8.58 5.93
N ALA A 71 -6.28 -9.03 4.73
CA ALA A 71 -5.56 -10.07 3.98
C ALA A 71 -4.44 -9.53 3.07
N LEU A 72 -4.25 -8.20 2.98
CA LEU A 72 -3.12 -7.57 2.26
C LEU A 72 -1.85 -7.60 3.10
#